data_AF-A0A7C3I953-F1
#
_entry.id   AF-A0A7C3I953-F1
#
_cell.length_a   1.000
_cell.length_b   1.000
_cell.length_c   1.000
_cell.angle_alpha   90.00
_cell.angle_beta   90.00
_cell.angle_gamma   90.00
#
_symmetry.space_group_name_H-M   'P 1'
#
loop_
_entity.id
_entity.type
_entity.pdbx_description
1 polymer ?
#
loop_
_entity_poly.entity_id
_entity_poly.type
_entity_poly.pdbx_seq_one_letter_code
_entity_poly.pdbx_strand_id
1 'polypeptide(L)'
;MRSGTEKRIFVMLFITTIFWLTAVYAVPDNLKIIYQNGSLSVDAEKTKPETLFTALGNQCAIEVVTHGNVFPDQDVTIKFENLPVKEGIKKLVKASGLKNYLIDFQGDSPENKKLAKLELFISGSGSKVLTKAVETPKPSSHSINAELPLDEEMKNLHESGKLQERRAFREGFTMNYDGSALVDFPEYQGKLEYEKSEHRWNDEAKSFSHKSMSTVPPAFRDIVGQYLIKECDEIAKERNAIVITQEMAAEALQRIGKNFNMPETVMKNIPKTMEDLEKPRIPINPSDLNPEFE
;
A
#
# COMPACT_ATOMS: atom_id res chain seq x y z
N MET A 1 -53.53 -46.01 38.73
CA MET A 1 -52.12 -45.75 39.10
C MET A 1 -51.27 -45.88 37.84
N ARG A 2 -50.94 -44.76 37.19
CA ARG A 2 -50.17 -44.73 35.94
C ARG A 2 -48.75 -44.24 36.23
N SER A 3 -47.79 -45.09 35.87
CA SER A 3 -46.34 -44.91 35.94
C SER A 3 -45.89 -43.68 35.12
N GLY A 4 -45.16 -42.77 35.77
CA GLY A 4 -44.47 -41.66 35.14
C GLY A 4 -43.01 -42.01 34.93
N THR A 5 -42.58 -42.08 33.67
CA THR A 5 -41.21 -42.42 33.26
C THR A 5 -40.39 -41.13 33.14
N GLU A 6 -39.50 -40.88 34.11
CA GLU A 6 -38.54 -39.78 34.05
C GLU A 6 -37.45 -40.06 32.98
N LYS A 7 -37.45 -39.26 31.91
CA LYS A 7 -36.36 -39.24 30.93
C LYS A 7 -35.22 -38.36 31.45
N ARG A 8 -34.16 -38.98 31.96
CA ARG A 8 -32.88 -38.30 32.24
C ARG A 8 -32.14 -38.06 30.93
N ILE A 9 -32.04 -36.80 30.50
CA ILE A 9 -31.25 -36.39 29.34
C ILE A 9 -29.79 -36.24 29.80
N PHE A 10 -28.95 -37.18 29.37
CA PHE A 10 -27.50 -37.10 29.52
C PHE A 10 -26.94 -36.18 28.42
N VAL A 11 -26.58 -34.95 28.78
CA VAL A 11 -25.86 -34.04 27.87
C VAL A 11 -24.38 -34.40 27.91
N MET A 12 -23.92 -35.18 26.94
CA MET A 12 -22.50 -35.41 26.69
C MET A 12 -21.90 -34.16 26.03
N LEU A 13 -21.15 -33.38 26.82
CA LEU A 13 -20.27 -32.33 26.30
C LEU A 13 -19.08 -32.99 25.59
N PHE A 14 -19.10 -33.00 24.25
CA PHE A 14 -17.92 -33.29 23.44
C PHE A 14 -17.02 -32.04 23.45
N ILE A 15 -15.97 -32.07 24.28
CA ILE A 15 -14.88 -31.11 24.18
C ILE A 15 -14.01 -31.55 23.00
N THR A 16 -14.35 -31.10 21.80
CA THR A 16 -13.48 -31.19 20.63
C THR A 16 -12.35 -30.19 20.80
N THR A 17 -11.22 -30.66 21.33
CA THR A 17 -9.94 -29.94 21.31
C THR A 17 -9.47 -29.80 19.86
N ILE A 18 -9.78 -28.66 19.25
CA ILE A 18 -9.19 -28.25 17.97
C ILE A 18 -7.71 -27.93 18.26
N PHE A 19 -6.85 -28.92 18.04
CA PHE A 19 -5.40 -28.76 18.02
C PHE A 19 -5.04 -27.95 16.76
N TRP A 20 -4.95 -26.62 16.90
CA TRP A 20 -4.35 -25.79 15.88
C TRP A 20 -2.87 -26.13 15.80
N LEU A 21 -2.47 -26.78 14.71
CA LEU A 21 -1.08 -27.07 14.40
C LEU A 21 -0.41 -25.75 14.01
N THR A 22 -0.02 -24.94 15.00
CA THR A 22 0.81 -23.76 14.73
C THR A 22 2.20 -24.26 14.39
N ALA A 23 2.60 -24.19 13.13
CA ALA A 23 3.98 -24.38 12.72
C ALA A 23 4.82 -23.34 13.48
N VAL A 24 5.52 -23.79 14.53
CA VAL A 24 6.49 -22.97 15.25
C VAL A 24 7.70 -22.88 14.34
N TYR A 25 7.77 -21.81 13.54
CA TYR A 25 8.99 -21.50 12.81
C TYR A 25 10.08 -21.20 13.83
N ALA A 26 11.18 -21.96 13.77
CA ALA A 26 12.34 -21.72 14.62
C ALA A 26 12.90 -20.34 14.26
N VAL A 27 12.65 -19.37 15.13
CA VAL A 27 13.26 -18.05 15.04
C VAL A 27 14.70 -18.21 15.52
N PRO A 28 15.70 -17.72 14.76
CA PRO A 28 17.09 -17.74 15.21
C PRO A 28 17.24 -17.10 16.60
N ASP A 29 18.09 -17.67 17.46
CA ASP A 29 18.29 -17.16 18.84
C ASP A 29 18.78 -15.71 18.88
N ASN A 30 19.40 -15.23 17.80
CA ASN A 30 19.88 -13.86 17.62
C ASN A 30 18.81 -12.89 17.10
N LEU A 31 17.53 -13.31 17.03
CA LEU A 31 16.43 -12.51 16.53
C LEU A 31 15.20 -12.61 17.44
N LYS A 32 14.77 -11.47 17.97
CA LYS A 32 13.55 -11.32 18.76
C LYS A 32 12.72 -10.17 18.22
N ILE A 33 11.45 -10.43 17.90
CA ILE A 33 10.49 -9.41 17.50
C ILE A 33 9.27 -9.52 18.42
N ILE A 34 8.77 -8.40 18.91
CA ILE A 34 7.54 -8.35 19.71
C ILE A 34 6.63 -7.30 19.11
N TYR A 35 5.41 -7.70 18.76
CA TYR A 35 4.36 -6.80 18.32
C TYR A 35 3.17 -6.85 19.28
N GLN A 36 2.95 -5.77 20.02
CA GLN A 36 1.92 -5.70 21.05
C GLN A 36 1.35 -4.28 21.10
N ASN A 37 0.01 -4.17 21.15
CA ASN A 37 -0.70 -2.89 21.32
C ASN A 37 -0.27 -1.78 20.34
N GLY A 38 -0.02 -2.14 19.08
CA GLY A 38 0.42 -1.17 18.06
C GLY A 38 1.89 -0.75 18.17
N SER A 39 2.64 -1.32 19.11
CA SER A 39 4.08 -1.10 19.27
C SER A 39 4.90 -2.31 18.82
N LEU A 40 6.10 -2.02 18.33
CA LEU A 40 7.10 -2.98 17.85
C LEU A 40 8.39 -2.85 18.68
N SER A 41 8.91 -3.99 19.12
CA SER A 41 10.25 -4.12 19.69
C SER A 41 11.04 -5.13 18.86
N VAL A 42 12.31 -4.84 18.60
CA VAL A 42 13.20 -5.72 17.84
C VAL A 42 14.56 -5.77 18.52
N ASP A 43 15.10 -6.97 18.66
CA ASP A 43 16.50 -7.22 18.99
C ASP A 43 17.03 -8.21 17.94
N ALA A 44 17.88 -7.72 17.05
CA ALA A 44 18.47 -8.50 15.97
C ALA A 44 19.98 -8.24 15.95
N GLU A 45 20.77 -9.30 16.01
CA GLU A 45 22.23 -9.22 15.94
C GLU A 45 22.72 -10.01 14.72
N LYS A 46 23.51 -9.38 13.84
CA LYS A 46 24.10 -10.02 12.64
C LYS A 46 23.09 -10.88 11.86
N THR A 47 21.92 -10.31 11.58
CA THR A 47 20.81 -11.03 10.95
C THR A 47 20.66 -10.60 9.49
N LYS A 48 20.46 -11.56 8.57
CA LYS A 48 20.14 -11.27 7.17
C LYS A 48 18.81 -10.51 7.08
N PRO A 49 18.70 -9.44 6.25
CA PRO A 49 17.45 -8.72 6.05
C PRO A 49 16.27 -9.61 5.69
N GLU A 50 16.44 -10.57 4.78
CA GLU A 50 15.36 -11.50 4.40
C GLU A 50 14.81 -12.28 5.59
N THR A 51 15.69 -12.80 6.45
CA THR A 51 15.33 -13.51 7.68
C THR A 51 14.59 -12.59 8.65
N LEU A 52 15.07 -11.35 8.82
CA LEU A 52 14.47 -10.33 9.68
C LEU A 52 13.03 -10.00 9.24
N PHE A 53 12.82 -9.73 7.95
CA PHE A 53 11.48 -9.41 7.42
C PHE A 53 10.56 -10.62 7.35
N THR A 54 11.08 -11.83 7.15
CA THR A 54 10.30 -13.07 7.26
C THR A 54 9.82 -13.29 8.70
N ALA A 55 10.70 -13.11 9.68
CA ALA A 55 10.32 -13.21 11.09
C ALA A 55 9.31 -12.13 11.49
N LEU A 56 9.48 -10.90 11.00
CA LEU A 56 8.53 -9.80 11.20
C LEU A 56 7.15 -10.17 10.65
N GLY A 57 7.09 -10.67 9.41
CA GLY A 57 5.85 -11.13 8.78
C GLY A 57 5.11 -12.17 9.62
N ASN A 58 5.85 -13.19 10.05
CA ASN A 58 5.31 -14.31 10.83
C ASN A 58 4.86 -13.88 12.23
N GLN A 59 5.68 -13.13 12.97
CA GLN A 59 5.41 -12.79 14.37
C GLN A 59 4.37 -11.68 14.51
N CYS A 60 4.27 -10.79 13.53
CA CYS A 60 3.29 -9.71 13.52
C CYS A 60 1.98 -10.10 12.79
N ALA A 61 1.95 -11.26 12.14
CA ALA A 61 0.88 -11.69 11.24
C ALA A 61 0.57 -10.65 10.15
N ILE A 62 1.63 -10.19 9.47
CA ILE A 62 1.55 -9.22 8.37
C ILE A 62 2.02 -9.88 7.08
N GLU A 63 1.47 -9.48 5.94
CA GLU A 63 1.95 -9.91 4.64
C GLU A 63 3.20 -9.10 4.27
N VAL A 64 4.31 -9.78 3.96
CA VAL A 64 5.51 -9.13 3.44
C VAL A 64 5.74 -9.57 2.00
N VAL A 65 5.71 -8.60 1.09
CA VAL A 65 5.94 -8.82 -0.35
C VAL A 65 7.22 -8.11 -0.76
N THR A 66 8.07 -8.79 -1.50
CA THR A 66 9.25 -8.20 -2.12
C THR A 66 9.11 -8.16 -3.63
N HIS A 67 9.57 -7.08 -4.24
CA HIS A 67 9.60 -6.90 -5.69
C HIS A 67 11.06 -6.81 -6.13
N GLY A 68 11.55 -7.85 -6.80
CA GLY A 68 12.96 -8.06 -7.14
C GLY A 68 13.80 -8.64 -5.99
N ASN A 69 15.13 -8.63 -6.16
CA ASN A 69 16.09 -9.03 -5.12
C ASN A 69 16.39 -7.84 -4.22
N VAL A 70 15.47 -7.52 -3.30
CA VAL A 70 15.51 -6.29 -2.50
C VAL A 70 16.56 -6.30 -1.39
N PHE A 71 16.96 -7.48 -0.92
CA PHE A 71 17.77 -7.59 0.28
C PHE A 71 19.27 -7.52 -0.04
N PRO A 72 20.02 -6.62 0.61
CA PRO A 72 21.47 -6.64 0.50
C PRO A 72 22.04 -7.86 1.21
N ASP A 73 23.24 -8.27 0.80
CA ASP A 73 23.96 -9.38 1.44
C ASP A 73 24.51 -9.03 2.83
N GLN A 74 24.53 -7.76 3.21
CA GLN A 74 25.07 -7.30 4.49
C GLN A 74 24.12 -7.65 5.65
N ASP A 75 24.69 -8.17 6.73
CA ASP A 75 23.95 -8.45 7.95
C ASP A 75 23.56 -7.16 8.68
N VAL A 76 22.41 -7.21 9.35
CA VAL A 76 21.84 -6.09 10.11
C VAL A 76 21.96 -6.38 11.60
N THR A 77 22.42 -5.39 12.35
CA THR A 77 22.32 -5.36 13.81
C THR A 77 21.46 -4.16 14.21
N ILE A 78 20.34 -4.41 14.88
CA ILE A 78 19.39 -3.38 15.29
C ILE A 78 18.70 -3.78 16.59
N LYS A 79 18.60 -2.81 17.51
CA LYS A 79 17.84 -2.94 18.73
C LYS A 79 16.96 -1.71 18.98
N PHE A 80 15.70 -1.95 19.31
CA PHE A 80 14.78 -0.94 19.81
C PHE A 80 13.61 -1.58 20.55
N GLU A 81 12.99 -0.82 21.45
CA GLU A 81 11.88 -1.30 22.26
C GLU A 81 10.71 -0.32 22.20
N ASN A 82 9.49 -0.88 22.13
CA ASN A 82 8.22 -0.18 22.25
C ASN A 82 8.07 1.04 21.31
N LEU A 83 8.53 0.93 20.06
CA LEU A 83 8.30 1.97 19.06
C LEU A 83 6.91 1.81 18.44
N PRO A 84 6.18 2.91 18.14
CA PRO A 84 4.97 2.83 17.32
C PRO A 84 5.27 2.06 16.03
N VAL A 85 4.43 1.10 15.66
CA VAL A 85 4.71 0.14 14.59
C VAL A 85 5.16 0.81 13.29
N LYS A 86 4.54 1.93 12.91
CA LYS A 86 4.94 2.72 11.73
C LYS A 86 6.42 3.11 11.81
N GLU A 87 6.83 3.71 12.92
CA GLU A 87 8.22 4.17 13.12
C GLU A 87 9.19 2.99 13.32
N GLY A 88 8.75 1.90 13.96
CA GLY A 88 9.53 0.66 14.07
C GLY A 88 9.84 0.03 12.70
N ILE A 89 8.86 -0.05 11.81
CA ILE A 89 9.04 -0.54 10.44
C ILE A 89 9.99 0.38 9.66
N LYS A 90 9.82 1.70 9.74
CA LYS A 90 10.76 2.64 9.10
C LYS A 90 12.20 2.43 9.56
N LYS A 91 12.39 2.24 10.87
CA LYS A 91 13.71 2.00 11.46
C LYS A 91 14.31 0.68 10.96
N LEU A 92 13.51 -0.38 10.88
CA LEU A 92 13.92 -1.68 10.32
C LEU A 92 14.35 -1.59 8.86
N VAL A 93 13.52 -0.98 8.03
CA VAL A 93 13.81 -0.78 6.60
C VAL A 93 15.11 -0.01 6.43
N LYS A 94 15.28 1.12 7.13
CA LYS A 94 16.49 1.95 7.06
C LYS A 94 17.73 1.18 7.50
N ALA A 95 17.67 0.47 8.62
CA ALA A 95 18.79 -0.33 9.13
C ALA A 95 19.16 -1.49 8.20
N SER A 96 18.21 -1.97 7.40
CA SER A 96 18.42 -3.01 6.40
C SER A 96 18.96 -2.49 5.07
N GLY A 97 19.33 -1.20 4.98
CA GLY A 97 19.78 -0.57 3.74
C GLY A 97 18.68 -0.45 2.68
N LEU A 98 17.44 -0.75 3.04
CA LEU A 98 16.30 -0.66 2.15
C LEU A 98 15.87 0.80 2.07
N LYS A 99 15.61 1.27 0.86
CA LYS A 99 15.19 2.65 0.62
C LYS A 99 13.71 2.76 0.32
N ASN A 100 13.10 1.66 -0.12
CA ASN A 100 11.81 1.71 -0.79
C ASN A 100 10.86 0.68 -0.19
N TYR A 101 9.75 1.17 0.32
CA TYR A 101 8.76 0.36 0.99
C TYR A 101 7.41 1.05 0.96
N LEU A 102 6.35 0.25 1.03
CA LEU A 102 4.98 0.71 1.21
C LEU A 102 4.40 0.00 2.43
N ILE A 103 3.83 0.78 3.34
CA ILE A 103 3.16 0.27 4.53
C ILE A 103 1.66 0.44 4.34
N ASP A 104 0.94 -0.69 4.36
CA ASP A 104 -0.52 -0.72 4.35
C ASP A 104 -1.05 -1.08 5.73
N PHE A 105 -1.95 -0.23 6.23
CA PHE A 105 -2.62 -0.38 7.50
C PHE A 105 -4.12 -0.60 7.24
N GLN A 106 -4.67 -1.68 7.80
CA GLN A 106 -6.10 -1.96 7.75
C GLN A 106 -6.77 -1.61 9.08
N GLY A 107 -8.01 -1.14 9.02
CA GLY A 107 -8.86 -0.86 10.18
C GLY A 107 -9.82 0.31 9.93
N ASP A 108 -10.99 0.24 10.55
CA ASP A 108 -12.09 1.19 10.32
C ASP A 108 -11.91 2.52 11.07
N SER A 109 -10.91 2.62 11.96
CA SER A 109 -10.62 3.84 12.73
C SER A 109 -9.12 4.05 12.92
N PRO A 110 -8.65 5.31 13.10
CA PRO A 110 -7.24 5.61 13.38
C PRO A 110 -6.67 4.87 14.60
N GLU A 111 -7.51 4.60 15.60
CA GLU A 111 -7.13 3.93 16.86
C GLU A 111 -7.01 2.41 16.70
N ASN A 112 -7.65 1.82 15.68
CA ASN A 112 -7.67 0.38 15.41
C ASN A 112 -6.86 -0.02 14.18
N LYS A 113 -5.97 0.84 13.68
CA LYS A 113 -5.14 0.52 12.53
C LYS A 113 -4.11 -0.55 12.87
N LYS A 114 -4.26 -1.72 12.27
CA LYS A 114 -3.29 -2.81 12.32
C LYS A 114 -2.44 -2.79 11.05
N LEU A 115 -1.13 -3.00 11.21
CA LEU A 115 -0.27 -3.25 10.06
C LEU A 115 -0.76 -4.52 9.35
N ALA A 116 -1.09 -4.43 8.06
CA ALA A 116 -1.63 -5.55 7.30
C ALA A 116 -0.61 -6.06 6.28
N LYS A 117 0.04 -5.14 5.55
CA LYS A 117 0.97 -5.47 4.48
C LYS A 117 2.16 -4.51 4.45
N LEU A 118 3.33 -5.08 4.16
CA LEU A 118 4.57 -4.38 3.89
C LEU A 118 5.08 -4.82 2.52
N GLU A 119 5.17 -3.90 1.58
CA GLU A 119 5.80 -4.15 0.29
C GLU A 119 7.19 -3.51 0.26
N LEU A 120 8.20 -4.25 -0.18
CA LEU A 120 9.58 -3.80 -0.32
C LEU A 120 9.96 -3.81 -1.81
N PHE A 121 10.65 -2.78 -2.27
CA PHE A 121 10.92 -2.58 -3.70
C PHE A 121 12.40 -2.34 -4.01
N ILE A 122 12.88 -2.95 -5.08
CA ILE A 122 14.09 -2.52 -5.80
C ILE A 122 13.79 -2.53 -7.30
N SER A 123 14.55 -1.77 -8.09
CA SER A 123 14.43 -1.82 -9.54
C SER A 123 14.68 -3.24 -10.04
N GLY A 124 13.76 -3.81 -10.81
CA GLY A 124 13.86 -5.17 -11.32
C GLY A 124 12.50 -5.85 -11.53
N SER A 125 12.51 -6.95 -12.31
CA SER A 125 11.31 -7.75 -12.57
C SER A 125 11.15 -8.88 -11.54
N GLY A 126 9.92 -9.12 -11.10
CA GLY A 126 9.53 -10.28 -10.28
C GLY A 126 9.01 -9.90 -8.90
N SER A 127 8.05 -10.66 -8.38
CA SER A 127 7.48 -10.48 -7.05
C SER A 127 7.55 -11.79 -6.26
N LYS A 128 7.97 -11.73 -4.99
CA LYS A 128 8.02 -12.86 -4.06
C LYS A 128 7.27 -12.50 -2.79
N VAL A 129 6.29 -13.31 -2.41
CA VAL A 129 5.62 -13.20 -1.10
C VAL A 129 6.48 -13.94 -0.09
N LEU A 130 7.03 -13.24 0.90
CA LEU A 130 7.83 -13.85 1.97
C LEU A 130 6.94 -14.47 3.04
N THR A 131 5.85 -13.77 3.37
CA THR A 131 4.91 -14.16 4.41
C THR A 131 3.50 -13.76 3.99
N LYS A 132 2.51 -14.57 4.39
CA LYS A 132 1.09 -14.26 4.21
C LYS A 132 0.50 -13.90 5.55
N ALA A 133 -0.36 -12.89 5.58
CA ALA A 133 -1.16 -12.63 6.77
C ALA A 133 -2.04 -13.87 7.07
N VAL A 134 -2.11 -14.26 8.34
CA VAL A 134 -3.06 -15.30 8.77
C VAL A 134 -4.46 -14.68 8.66
N GLU A 135 -5.26 -15.17 7.71
CA GLU A 135 -6.64 -14.73 7.55
C GLU A 135 -7.39 -15.00 8.85
N THR A 136 -7.79 -13.92 9.54
CA THR A 136 -8.78 -14.04 10.61
C THR A 136 -10.15 -14.16 9.92
N PRO A 137 -10.98 -15.15 10.28
CA PRO A 137 -12.27 -15.36 9.64
C PRO A 137 -13.09 -14.07 9.67
N LYS A 138 -13.42 -13.55 8.49
CA LYS A 138 -14.24 -12.35 8.35
C LYS A 138 -15.62 -12.63 8.96
N PRO A 139 -16.12 -11.85 9.93
CA PRO A 139 -17.46 -12.06 10.46
C PRO A 139 -18.48 -11.89 9.32
N SER A 140 -19.31 -12.91 9.10
CA SER A 140 -20.30 -12.92 8.01
C SER A 140 -21.32 -11.81 8.24
N SER A 141 -21.26 -10.73 7.46
CA SER A 141 -22.28 -9.69 7.46
C SER A 141 -23.54 -10.21 6.74
N HIS A 142 -24.50 -10.75 7.49
CA HIS A 142 -25.87 -10.86 7.02
C HIS A 142 -26.51 -9.46 7.05
N SER A 143 -26.65 -8.84 5.87
CA SER A 143 -27.42 -7.60 5.71
C SER A 143 -28.85 -7.93 5.28
N ILE A 144 -29.83 -7.37 5.97
CA ILE A 144 -31.27 -7.47 5.70
C ILE A 144 -31.63 -6.33 4.73
N ASN A 145 -32.11 -6.67 3.54
CA ASN A 145 -32.62 -5.71 2.57
C ASN A 145 -34.05 -5.27 2.94
N ALA A 146 -34.31 -3.97 2.92
CA ALA A 146 -35.66 -3.40 2.83
C ALA A 146 -35.68 -2.43 1.63
N GLU A 147 -36.52 -2.74 0.65
CA GLU A 147 -36.78 -1.89 -0.52
C GLU A 147 -37.68 -0.70 -0.16
N LEU A 148 -37.33 0.48 -0.65
CA LEU A 148 -38.20 1.66 -0.76
C LEU A 148 -38.08 2.24 -2.19
N PRO A 149 -39.14 2.88 -2.70
CA PRO A 149 -39.34 3.08 -4.13
C PRO A 149 -38.54 4.25 -4.70
N LEU A 150 -38.06 4.04 -5.92
CA LEU A 150 -37.48 5.06 -6.80
C LEU A 150 -38.55 6.07 -7.20
N ASP A 151 -38.16 7.35 -7.33
CA ASP A 151 -38.40 8.14 -8.56
C ASP A 151 -37.99 9.63 -8.49
N GLU A 152 -37.39 10.15 -7.40
CA GLU A 152 -36.86 11.54 -7.38
C GLU A 152 -35.34 11.68 -7.15
N GLU A 153 -34.60 10.59 -6.95
CA GLU A 153 -33.18 10.65 -6.56
C GLU A 153 -32.17 10.71 -7.72
N MET A 154 -32.59 10.52 -8.98
CA MET A 154 -31.66 10.37 -10.11
C MET A 154 -30.97 11.66 -10.58
N LYS A 155 -31.41 12.85 -10.14
CA LYS A 155 -30.73 14.12 -10.51
C LYS A 155 -29.70 14.61 -9.50
N ASN A 156 -29.81 14.23 -8.22
CA ASN A 156 -28.79 14.53 -7.21
C ASN A 156 -27.72 13.42 -7.09
N LEU A 157 -27.98 12.24 -7.67
CA LEU A 157 -27.05 11.10 -7.65
C LEU A 157 -25.74 11.32 -8.42
N HIS A 158 -25.71 12.23 -9.40
CA HIS A 158 -24.54 12.39 -10.26
C HIS A 158 -23.40 13.19 -9.60
N GLU A 159 -23.71 14.07 -8.65
CA GLU A 159 -22.70 14.74 -7.82
C GLU A 159 -22.44 14.00 -6.50
N SER A 160 -23.46 13.38 -5.88
CA SER A 160 -23.27 12.60 -4.66
C SER A 160 -22.53 11.28 -4.90
N GLY A 161 -22.75 10.62 -6.04
CA GLY A 161 -22.05 9.39 -6.44
C GLY A 161 -20.56 9.59 -6.69
N LYS A 162 -20.16 10.71 -7.32
CA LYS A 162 -18.74 11.08 -7.47
C LYS A 162 -18.07 11.35 -6.13
N LEU A 163 -18.81 11.86 -5.14
CA LEU A 163 -18.31 12.10 -3.77
C LEU A 163 -18.28 10.82 -2.93
N GLN A 164 -19.21 9.89 -3.14
CA GLN A 164 -19.27 8.58 -2.48
C GLN A 164 -18.19 7.61 -3.00
N GLU A 165 -17.96 7.52 -4.32
CA GLU A 165 -16.82 6.75 -4.86
C GLU A 165 -15.48 7.31 -4.37
N ARG A 166 -15.35 8.65 -4.30
CA ARG A 166 -14.19 9.31 -3.71
C ARG A 166 -14.01 9.02 -2.21
N ARG A 167 -15.10 8.78 -1.45
CA ARG A 167 -15.05 8.41 -0.02
C ARG A 167 -14.78 6.93 0.20
N ALA A 168 -15.48 6.04 -0.49
CA ALA A 168 -15.35 4.59 -0.34
C ALA A 168 -13.92 4.11 -0.64
N PHE A 169 -13.23 4.75 -1.60
CA PHE A 169 -11.83 4.48 -1.85
C PHE A 169 -10.90 5.07 -0.76
N ARG A 170 -11.22 6.25 -0.22
CA ARG A 170 -10.45 6.92 0.85
C ARG A 170 -10.50 6.17 2.20
N GLU A 171 -11.61 5.51 2.51
CA GLU A 171 -11.84 4.92 3.83
C GLU A 171 -11.16 3.56 4.03
N GLY A 172 -10.79 2.85 2.95
CA GLY A 172 -10.14 1.54 3.04
C GLY A 172 -8.62 1.51 2.81
N PHE A 173 -8.03 2.57 2.23
CA PHE A 173 -6.63 2.55 1.79
C PHE A 173 -5.89 3.82 2.22
N THR A 174 -5.22 3.79 3.38
CA THR A 174 -4.29 4.88 3.74
C THR A 174 -2.88 4.59 3.26
N MET A 175 -2.58 5.02 2.03
CA MET A 175 -1.23 5.01 1.48
C MET A 175 -0.36 6.03 2.23
N ASN A 176 0.57 5.54 3.05
CA ASN A 176 1.61 6.38 3.64
C ASN A 176 2.87 6.32 2.78
N TYR A 177 2.82 6.88 1.57
CA TYR A 177 4.02 7.13 0.77
C TYR A 177 4.62 8.47 1.21
N ASP A 178 5.73 8.43 1.94
CA ASP A 178 6.36 9.63 2.49
C ASP A 178 7.30 10.35 1.51
N GLY A 179 7.45 9.82 0.29
CA GLY A 179 8.33 10.36 -0.74
C GLY A 179 9.80 10.17 -0.50
N SER A 180 10.19 9.45 0.56
CA SER A 180 11.60 9.16 0.86
C SER A 180 12.20 8.10 -0.07
N ALA A 181 11.35 7.29 -0.69
CA ALA A 181 11.73 6.22 -1.59
C ALA A 181 11.86 6.73 -3.04
N LEU A 182 13.08 7.05 -3.45
CA LEU A 182 13.41 7.40 -4.83
C LEU A 182 13.52 6.11 -5.64
N VAL A 183 12.38 5.53 -6.04
CA VAL A 183 12.31 4.28 -6.79
C VAL A 183 12.40 4.55 -8.29
N ASP A 184 13.35 3.91 -8.96
CA ASP A 184 13.21 3.60 -10.38
C ASP A 184 12.35 2.35 -10.50
N PHE A 185 11.04 2.54 -10.56
CA PHE A 185 10.13 1.42 -10.81
C PHE A 185 10.42 0.85 -12.20
N PRO A 186 10.17 -0.46 -12.43
CA PRO A 186 10.30 -1.05 -13.76
C PRO A 186 9.54 -0.22 -14.79
N GLU A 187 10.05 -0.10 -16.00
CA GLU A 187 9.37 0.66 -17.05
C GLU A 187 7.91 0.21 -17.20
N TYR A 188 7.00 1.17 -17.32
CA TYR A 188 5.59 0.88 -17.55
C TYR A 188 5.41 0.30 -18.95
N GLN A 189 5.01 -0.97 -19.03
CA GLN A 189 4.73 -1.67 -20.28
C GLN A 189 3.23 -1.73 -20.61
N GLY A 190 2.38 -1.11 -19.77
CA GLY A 190 0.94 -1.09 -19.97
C GLY A 190 0.49 -0.06 -21.00
N LYS A 191 -0.80 -0.04 -21.29
CA LYS A 191 -1.41 0.93 -22.21
C LYS A 191 -2.27 1.90 -21.41
N LEU A 192 -2.11 3.20 -21.67
CA LEU A 192 -3.08 4.20 -21.24
C LEU A 192 -4.19 4.27 -22.28
N GLU A 193 -5.44 4.24 -21.83
CA GLU A 193 -6.62 4.19 -22.69
C GLU A 193 -6.99 5.59 -23.22
N TYR A 194 -6.08 6.23 -23.95
CA TYR A 194 -6.30 7.56 -24.52
C TYR A 194 -7.56 7.63 -25.40
N GLU A 195 -7.95 6.51 -25.99
CA GLU A 195 -9.19 6.37 -26.77
C GLU A 195 -10.48 6.62 -25.97
N LYS A 196 -10.43 6.55 -24.63
CA LYS A 196 -11.57 6.85 -23.76
C LYS A 196 -11.68 8.34 -23.42
N SER A 197 -10.69 9.15 -23.81
CA SER A 197 -10.69 10.59 -23.61
C SER A 197 -11.67 11.27 -24.56
N GLU A 198 -12.39 12.27 -24.06
CA GLU A 198 -13.27 13.11 -24.89
C GLU A 198 -12.47 14.09 -25.78
N HIS A 199 -11.20 14.31 -25.45
CA HIS A 199 -10.31 15.23 -26.14
C HIS A 199 -9.19 14.51 -26.88
N ARG A 200 -8.62 15.17 -27.89
CA ARG A 200 -7.49 14.62 -28.63
C ARG A 200 -6.21 14.77 -27.82
N TRP A 201 -5.34 13.78 -27.82
CA TRP A 201 -4.02 13.88 -27.21
C TRP A 201 -2.94 14.13 -28.26
N ASN A 202 -2.07 15.11 -28.03
CA ASN A 202 -0.86 15.24 -28.82
C ASN A 202 0.19 14.19 -28.41
N ASP A 203 1.20 13.99 -29.24
CA ASP A 203 2.18 12.92 -29.02
C ASP A 203 3.11 13.20 -27.83
N GLU A 204 3.41 14.48 -27.56
CA GLU A 204 4.17 14.90 -26.38
C GLU A 204 3.44 14.53 -25.08
N ALA A 205 2.13 14.79 -24.99
CA ALA A 205 1.30 14.44 -23.84
C ALA A 205 1.24 12.92 -23.65
N LYS A 206 1.05 12.14 -24.73
CA LYS A 206 1.05 10.67 -24.66
C LYS A 206 2.39 10.15 -24.13
N SER A 207 3.49 10.61 -24.72
CA SER A 207 4.85 10.22 -24.32
C SER A 207 5.13 10.57 -22.86
N PHE A 208 4.81 11.80 -22.46
CA PHE A 208 4.96 12.26 -21.08
C PHE A 208 4.12 11.44 -20.10
N SER A 209 2.83 11.22 -20.37
CA SER A 209 1.96 10.42 -19.50
C SER A 209 2.43 8.97 -19.39
N HIS A 210 2.83 8.36 -20.50
CA HIS A 210 3.33 6.99 -20.50
C HIS A 210 4.62 6.86 -19.67
N LYS A 211 5.60 7.73 -19.91
CA LYS A 211 6.86 7.75 -19.16
C LYS A 211 6.65 8.10 -17.67
N SER A 212 5.67 8.94 -17.37
CA SER A 212 5.27 9.24 -15.98
C SER A 212 4.71 8.04 -15.24
N MET A 213 4.09 7.05 -15.91
CA MET A 213 3.64 5.82 -15.22
C MET A 213 4.81 4.99 -14.67
N SER A 214 6.02 5.17 -15.21
CA SER A 214 7.25 4.59 -14.64
C SER A 214 7.69 5.30 -13.35
N THR A 215 7.08 6.43 -12.97
CA THR A 215 7.25 7.06 -11.64
C THR A 215 6.21 6.58 -10.64
N VAL A 216 5.20 5.85 -11.10
CA VAL A 216 4.11 5.34 -10.26
C VAL A 216 4.43 3.89 -9.87
N PRO A 217 4.27 3.51 -8.58
CA PRO A 217 4.48 2.12 -8.19
C PRO A 217 3.56 1.18 -8.97
N PRO A 218 4.04 -0.01 -9.39
CA PRO A 218 3.28 -0.93 -10.25
C PRO A 218 1.83 -1.20 -9.80
N ALA A 219 1.63 -1.37 -8.49
CA ALA A 219 0.31 -1.62 -7.89
C ALA A 219 -0.72 -0.50 -8.12
N PHE A 220 -0.28 0.71 -8.48
CA PHE A 220 -1.16 1.87 -8.68
C PHE A 220 -1.21 2.37 -10.12
N ARG A 221 -0.51 1.75 -11.05
CA ARG A 221 -0.42 2.28 -12.42
C ARG A 221 -1.76 2.29 -13.12
N ASP A 222 -2.55 1.24 -12.95
CA ASP A 222 -3.85 1.14 -13.61
C ASP A 222 -4.82 2.21 -13.07
N ILE A 223 -4.90 2.35 -11.75
CA ILE A 223 -5.76 3.35 -11.11
C ILE A 223 -5.29 4.78 -11.43
N VAL A 224 -3.99 5.08 -11.30
CA VAL A 224 -3.45 6.40 -11.62
C VAL A 224 -3.60 6.70 -13.11
N GLY A 225 -3.44 5.71 -13.99
CA GLY A 225 -3.67 5.85 -15.43
C GLY A 225 -5.12 6.26 -15.75
N GLN A 226 -6.11 5.62 -15.12
CA GLN A 226 -7.52 6.00 -15.28
C GLN A 226 -7.80 7.43 -14.78
N TYR A 227 -7.29 7.78 -13.59
CA TYR A 227 -7.42 9.15 -13.08
C TYR A 227 -6.70 10.18 -13.94
N LEU A 228 -5.56 9.82 -14.53
CA LEU A 228 -4.79 10.71 -15.40
C LEU A 228 -5.59 11.09 -16.64
N ILE A 229 -6.20 10.11 -17.32
CA ILE A 229 -7.06 10.41 -18.48
C ILE A 229 -8.22 11.33 -18.06
N LYS A 230 -8.91 10.99 -16.98
CA LYS A 230 -10.06 11.76 -16.48
C LYS A 230 -9.70 13.20 -16.08
N GLU A 231 -8.63 13.39 -15.31
CA GLU A 231 -8.20 14.73 -14.86
C GLU A 231 -7.69 15.57 -16.05
N CYS A 232 -7.04 14.96 -17.04
CA CYS A 232 -6.69 15.66 -18.28
C CYS A 232 -7.93 16.15 -19.04
N ASP A 233 -8.99 15.34 -19.14
CA ASP A 233 -10.23 15.76 -19.79
C ASP A 233 -10.90 16.94 -19.06
N GLU A 234 -10.93 16.90 -17.72
CA GLU A 234 -11.47 18.00 -16.93
C GLU A 234 -10.64 19.29 -17.10
N ILE A 235 -9.31 19.20 -17.10
CA ILE A 235 -8.42 20.35 -17.36
C ILE A 235 -8.64 20.90 -18.77
N ALA A 236 -8.74 20.03 -19.79
CA ALA A 236 -8.98 20.45 -21.16
C ALA A 236 -10.32 21.18 -21.28
N LYS A 237 -11.37 20.65 -20.65
CA LYS A 237 -12.70 21.27 -20.59
C LYS A 237 -12.67 22.65 -19.90
N GLU A 238 -12.02 22.76 -18.74
CA GLU A 238 -11.83 24.03 -18.03
C GLU A 238 -11.14 25.08 -18.89
N ARG A 239 -10.20 24.65 -19.75
CA ARG A 239 -9.45 25.52 -20.66
C ARG A 239 -10.11 25.70 -22.04
N ASN A 240 -11.29 25.10 -22.29
CA ASN A 240 -11.93 25.01 -23.61
C ASN A 240 -10.97 24.50 -24.71
N ALA A 241 -10.08 23.58 -24.35
CA ALA A 241 -9.07 23.04 -25.24
C ALA A 241 -9.58 21.80 -25.97
N ILE A 242 -9.34 21.71 -27.28
CA ILE A 242 -9.69 20.53 -28.09
C ILE A 242 -8.59 19.44 -28.00
N VAL A 243 -7.37 19.86 -27.65
CA VAL A 243 -6.18 19.00 -27.60
C VAL A 243 -5.55 19.07 -26.21
N ILE A 244 -5.34 17.91 -25.59
CA ILE A 244 -4.57 17.72 -24.36
C ILE A 244 -3.08 17.80 -24.68
N THR A 245 -2.39 18.67 -23.93
CA THR A 245 -0.96 18.95 -24.04
C THR A 245 -0.18 18.33 -22.87
N GLN A 246 1.15 18.30 -22.98
CA GLN A 246 2.03 17.85 -21.90
C GLN A 246 1.79 18.62 -20.60
N GLU A 247 1.59 19.94 -20.68
CA GLU A 247 1.33 20.80 -19.52
C GLU A 247 0.07 20.36 -18.77
N MET A 248 -1.00 20.03 -19.50
CA MET A 248 -2.25 19.55 -18.90
C MET A 248 -2.05 18.18 -18.24
N ALA A 249 -1.26 17.29 -18.85
CA ALA A 249 -0.92 16.00 -18.26
C ALA A 249 -0.07 16.13 -16.99
N ALA A 250 0.89 17.05 -16.96
CA ALA A 250 1.67 17.36 -15.77
C ALA A 250 0.79 17.95 -14.65
N GLU A 251 -0.13 18.85 -14.99
CA GLU A 251 -1.10 19.39 -14.04
C GLU A 251 -2.04 18.30 -13.51
N ALA A 252 -2.51 17.39 -14.36
CA ALA A 252 -3.36 16.27 -13.97
C ALA A 252 -2.67 15.38 -12.92
N LEU A 253 -1.38 15.04 -13.11
CA LEU A 253 -0.60 14.31 -12.11
C LEU A 253 -0.52 15.05 -10.76
N GLN A 254 -0.40 16.37 -10.77
CA GLN A 254 -0.43 17.17 -9.54
C GLN A 254 -1.82 17.18 -8.89
N ARG A 255 -2.91 17.29 -9.66
CA ARG A 255 -4.29 17.17 -9.13
C ARG A 255 -4.52 15.81 -8.49
N ILE A 256 -4.05 14.74 -9.13
CA ILE A 256 -4.05 13.38 -8.58
C ILE A 256 -3.31 13.36 -7.25
N GLY A 257 -2.03 13.77 -7.21
CA GLY A 257 -1.25 13.77 -5.98
C GLY A 257 -1.93 14.49 -4.82
N LYS A 258 -2.54 15.66 -5.09
CA LYS A 258 -3.35 16.41 -4.10
C LYS A 258 -4.58 15.63 -3.64
N ASN A 259 -5.33 15.03 -4.56
CA ASN A 259 -6.55 14.26 -4.26
C ASN A 259 -6.24 13.04 -3.37
N PHE A 260 -5.09 12.42 -3.58
CA PHE A 260 -4.55 11.32 -2.78
C PHE A 260 -3.87 11.79 -1.46
N ASN A 261 -3.92 13.09 -1.14
CA ASN A 261 -3.28 13.69 0.04
C ASN A 261 -1.77 13.35 0.14
N MET A 262 -1.06 13.32 -0.99
CA MET A 262 0.38 13.08 -0.98
C MET A 262 1.11 14.18 -0.19
N PRO A 263 2.13 13.84 0.62
CA PRO A 263 2.94 14.83 1.33
C PRO A 263 3.56 15.89 0.40
N GLU A 264 3.73 17.11 0.88
CA GLU A 264 4.32 18.21 0.08
C GLU A 264 5.70 17.85 -0.49
N THR A 265 6.48 17.06 0.25
CA THR A 265 7.78 16.52 -0.20
C THR A 265 7.65 15.64 -1.44
N VAL A 266 6.60 14.80 -1.52
CA VAL A 266 6.28 14.01 -2.72
C VAL A 266 5.80 14.92 -3.84
N MET A 267 4.90 15.85 -3.53
CA MET A 267 4.29 16.75 -4.51
C MET A 267 5.33 17.58 -5.27
N LYS A 268 6.42 17.99 -4.59
CA LYS A 268 7.54 18.72 -5.21
C LYS A 268 8.30 17.91 -6.25
N ASN A 269 8.22 16.58 -6.19
CA ASN A 269 8.94 15.66 -7.07
C ASN A 269 8.06 15.12 -8.21
N ILE A 270 6.80 15.53 -8.31
CA ILE A 270 5.95 15.15 -9.45
C ILE A 270 6.52 15.82 -10.72
N PRO A 271 6.81 15.04 -11.78
CA PRO A 271 7.42 15.56 -13.00
C PRO A 271 6.50 16.60 -13.65
N LYS A 272 7.10 17.68 -14.17
CA LYS A 272 6.37 18.72 -14.91
C LYS A 272 6.73 18.73 -16.39
N THR A 273 7.91 18.21 -16.72
CA THR A 273 8.41 18.14 -18.09
C THR A 273 9.01 16.76 -18.41
N MET A 274 9.25 16.50 -19.70
CA MET A 274 10.02 15.34 -20.13
C MET A 274 11.44 15.33 -19.54
N GLU A 275 12.06 16.50 -19.38
CA GLU A 275 13.38 16.64 -18.77
C GLU A 275 13.36 16.22 -17.29
N ASP A 276 12.28 16.53 -16.55
CA ASP A 276 12.14 16.08 -15.16
C ASP A 276 12.07 14.56 -15.03
N LEU A 277 11.58 13.86 -16.07
CA LEU A 277 11.56 12.40 -16.13
C LEU A 277 12.93 11.79 -16.53
N GLU A 278 13.84 12.60 -17.06
CA GLU A 278 15.19 12.20 -17.46
C GLU A 278 16.24 12.52 -16.41
N LYS A 279 15.98 13.52 -15.57
CA LYS A 279 16.80 13.77 -14.39
C LYS A 279 16.91 12.46 -13.61
N PRO A 280 18.14 12.05 -13.25
CA PRO A 280 18.30 10.98 -12.28
C PRO A 280 17.40 11.36 -11.12
N ARG A 281 16.57 10.44 -10.64
CA ARG A 281 15.67 10.70 -9.52
C ARG A 281 16.43 10.92 -8.20
N ILE A 282 17.73 11.23 -8.29
CA ILE A 282 18.70 11.40 -7.23
C ILE A 282 19.63 12.57 -7.56
N PRO A 283 19.88 13.47 -6.61
CA PRO A 283 21.23 13.79 -6.19
C PRO A 283 21.49 13.03 -4.88
N ILE A 284 22.37 12.01 -4.90
CA ILE A 284 22.92 11.50 -3.64
C ILE A 284 23.82 12.65 -3.23
N ASN A 285 23.42 13.41 -2.20
CA ASN A 285 24.39 14.23 -1.53
C ASN A 285 25.26 13.27 -0.69
N PRO A 286 26.56 13.12 -0.96
CA PRO A 286 27.40 12.19 -0.22
C PRO A 286 27.39 12.47 1.29
N SER A 287 27.08 13.70 1.70
CA SER A 287 26.91 14.10 3.11
C SER A 287 25.70 13.48 3.80
N ASP A 288 24.71 12.97 3.04
CA ASP A 288 23.53 12.29 3.59
C ASP A 288 23.80 10.79 3.80
N LEU A 289 24.93 10.29 3.28
CA LEU A 289 25.53 9.01 3.66
C LEU A 289 26.43 9.26 4.87
N ASN A 290 25.82 9.14 6.04
CA ASN A 290 26.39 9.23 7.39
C ASN A 290 27.95 9.30 7.48
N PRO A 291 28.54 10.42 7.94
CA PRO A 291 29.98 10.52 8.22
C PRO A 291 30.41 9.82 9.54
N GLU A 292 29.49 9.22 10.30
CA GLU A 292 29.81 8.57 11.59
C GLU A 292 30.11 7.05 11.51
N PHE A 293 30.48 6.54 10.33
CA PHE A 293 30.98 5.17 10.16
C PHE A 293 32.37 5.11 9.50
N GLU A 294 33.25 6.07 9.84
CA GLU A 294 34.70 5.90 9.79
C GLU A 294 35.27 5.66 11.20
#